data_AF-A0AAU5T2E9-F1
#
_entry.id   AF-A0AAU5T2E9-F1
#
_cell.length_a   1.000
_cell.length_b   1.000
_cell.length_c   1.000
_cell.angle_alpha   90.00
_cell.angle_beta   90.00
_cell.angle_gamma   90.00
#
_symmetry.space_group_name_H-M   'P 1'
#
loop_
_entity.id
_entity.type
_entity.pdbx_description
1 polymer ?
#
loop_
_entity_poly.entity_id
_entity_poly.type
_entity_poly.pdbx_seq_one_letter_code
_entity_poly.pdbx_strand_id
1 'polypeptide(L)'
;MRKLTSLAANGAVVTLLAGTALSVKGVGNAQAASLGANIAATAKGQIGAGPCGLNNKGSYWGRGTKQTGSCGPHHTEAHAWCADFVGWVWWKNGVGGRMNELTDGAASFTDYGSLHGTPKVGDAILYNLGDGRFENDHVAIVVAISGQKITVVGGNQGKPGSVSAHHWPSYKVGTVVNGTQKISGYVTPVAR
;
A
#
# COMPACT_ATOMS: atom_id res chain seq x y z
N MET A 1 49.28 46.44 18.47
CA MET A 1 48.06 47.21 18.84
C MET A 1 47.12 46.30 19.61
N ARG A 2 46.77 46.69 20.86
CA ARG A 2 45.53 46.44 21.63
C ARG A 2 44.98 44.99 21.69
N LYS A 3 44.75 44.32 22.83
CA LYS A 3 44.58 44.71 24.24
C LYS A 3 44.81 43.48 25.15
N LEU A 4 45.39 43.72 26.32
CA LEU A 4 45.33 42.87 27.53
C LEU A 4 43.93 42.94 28.16
N THR A 5 43.46 41.85 28.77
CA THR A 5 42.70 41.86 30.05
C THR A 5 42.72 40.47 30.71
N SER A 6 43.72 40.26 31.59
CA SER A 6 43.61 40.04 33.05
C SER A 6 42.64 39.00 33.66
N LEU A 7 43.27 37.96 34.25
CA LEU A 7 43.22 37.42 35.64
C LEU A 7 41.93 36.89 36.32
N ALA A 8 42.22 35.86 37.14
CA ALA A 8 41.59 35.38 38.38
C ALA A 8 40.59 34.21 38.19
N ALA A 9 40.49 33.19 39.05
CA ALA A 9 41.02 32.95 40.38
C ALA A 9 41.05 31.43 40.69
N ASN A 10 41.75 31.09 41.78
CA ASN A 10 41.86 29.79 42.45
C ASN A 10 40.52 29.07 42.71
N GLY A 11 40.55 27.74 42.72
CA GLY A 11 39.52 26.92 43.36
C GLY A 11 39.64 25.43 43.02
N ALA A 12 40.37 24.67 43.84
CA ALA A 12 40.34 23.21 43.80
C ALA A 12 39.04 22.70 44.42
N VAL A 13 38.32 21.80 43.73
CA VAL A 13 37.48 20.78 44.37
C VAL A 13 37.56 19.51 43.54
N VAL A 14 38.15 18.48 44.14
CA VAL A 14 38.01 17.09 43.69
C VAL A 14 36.59 16.66 44.01
N THR A 15 35.86 16.19 43.01
CA THR A 15 34.64 15.40 43.24
C THR A 15 34.73 14.17 42.36
N LEU A 16 34.96 13.02 43.00
CA LEU A 16 34.74 11.71 42.38
C LEU A 16 33.27 11.63 41.98
N LEU A 17 33.00 11.58 40.68
CA LEU A 17 31.71 11.11 40.17
C LEU A 17 31.92 9.76 39.51
N ALA A 18 31.28 8.78 40.13
CA ALA A 18 31.23 7.38 39.76
C ALA A 18 31.00 7.21 38.26
N GLY A 19 31.77 6.29 37.67
CA GLY A 19 31.56 5.83 36.30
C GLY A 19 30.14 5.28 36.16
N THR A 20 29.28 6.05 35.49
CA THR A 20 28.06 5.50 34.90
C THR A 20 28.49 4.75 33.66
N ALA A 21 28.59 3.43 33.77
CA ALA A 21 28.57 2.56 32.61
C ALA A 21 27.24 2.81 31.88
N LEU A 22 27.30 3.60 30.81
CA LEU A 22 26.21 3.74 29.86
C LEU A 22 26.03 2.39 29.17
N SER A 23 25.11 1.59 29.70
CA SER A 23 24.55 0.46 28.99
C SER A 23 23.95 0.98 27.68
N VAL A 24 24.68 0.81 26.58
CA VAL A 24 24.20 1.05 25.23
C VAL A 24 23.03 0.09 25.00
N LYS A 25 21.81 0.54 25.30
CA LYS A 25 20.60 -0.15 24.88
C LYS A 25 20.65 -0.18 23.36
N GLY A 26 20.63 -1.41 22.83
CA GLY A 26 20.82 -1.69 21.42
C GLY A 26 20.06 -0.72 20.53
N VAL A 27 20.78 -0.09 19.62
CA VAL A 27 20.20 0.53 18.44
C VAL A 27 19.55 -0.60 17.68
N GLY A 28 18.24 -0.81 17.87
CA GLY A 28 17.50 -1.75 17.05
C GLY A 28 17.67 -1.30 15.60
N ASN A 29 18.32 -2.12 14.78
CA ASN A 29 18.34 -1.92 13.34
C ASN A 29 16.88 -1.79 12.89
N ALA A 30 16.46 -0.58 12.52
CA ALA A 30 15.21 -0.38 11.81
C ALA A 30 15.36 -1.14 10.48
N GLN A 31 14.88 -2.37 10.43
CA GLN A 31 14.82 -3.14 9.20
C GLN A 31 13.91 -2.37 8.24
N ALA A 32 14.43 -1.97 7.09
CA ALA A 32 13.62 -1.32 6.07
C ALA A 32 12.43 -2.23 5.74
N ALA A 33 11.22 -1.73 5.89
CA ALA A 33 10.02 -2.50 5.58
C ALA A 33 10.04 -2.92 4.11
N SER A 34 9.70 -4.20 3.85
CA SER A 34 9.64 -4.72 2.49
C SER A 34 8.64 -3.94 1.64
N LEU A 35 8.83 -3.92 0.32
CA LEU A 35 7.91 -3.27 -0.62
C LEU A 35 6.45 -3.68 -0.36
N GLY A 36 6.21 -4.98 -0.19
CA GLY A 36 4.88 -5.51 0.10
C GLY A 36 4.28 -4.99 1.40
N ALA A 37 5.09 -4.85 2.46
CA ALA A 37 4.64 -4.28 3.73
C ALA A 37 4.23 -2.79 3.58
N ASN A 38 5.00 -2.00 2.82
CA ASN A 38 4.69 -0.59 2.56
C ASN A 38 3.40 -0.43 1.72
N ILE A 39 3.24 -1.26 0.68
CA ILE A 39 2.02 -1.36 -0.13
C ILE A 39 0.82 -1.68 0.77
N ALA A 40 0.94 -2.70 1.61
CA ALA A 40 -0.14 -3.10 2.51
C ALA A 40 -0.48 -2.02 3.54
N ALA A 41 0.52 -1.33 4.10
CA ALA A 41 0.31 -0.23 5.02
C ALA A 41 -0.41 0.94 4.35
N THR A 42 0.01 1.30 3.12
CA THR A 42 -0.63 2.37 2.33
C THR A 42 -2.09 2.05 2.03
N ALA A 43 -2.38 0.82 1.59
CA ALA A 43 -3.75 0.40 1.30
C ALA A 43 -4.64 0.45 2.56
N LYS A 44 -4.18 -0.12 3.69
CA LYS A 44 -4.90 -0.06 4.97
C LYS A 44 -5.17 1.37 5.42
N GLY A 45 -4.21 2.27 5.20
CA GLY A 45 -4.32 3.67 5.55
C GLY A 45 -5.38 4.44 4.77
N GLN A 46 -6.00 3.85 3.74
CA GLN A 46 -7.10 4.47 3.00
C GLN A 46 -8.49 3.89 3.35
N ILE A 47 -8.59 2.91 4.26
CA ILE A 47 -9.88 2.31 4.62
C ILE A 47 -10.88 3.40 5.06
N GLY A 48 -12.09 3.36 4.50
CA GLY A 48 -13.15 4.33 4.70
C GLY A 48 -13.13 5.51 3.72
N ALA A 49 -12.08 5.67 2.91
CA ALA A 49 -12.03 6.70 1.89
C ALA A 49 -12.99 6.40 0.72
N GLY A 50 -13.58 7.45 0.17
CA GLY A 50 -14.33 7.38 -1.08
C GLY A 50 -13.43 7.51 -2.32
N PRO A 51 -14.02 7.67 -3.51
CA PRO A 51 -13.29 7.86 -4.78
C PRO A 51 -12.36 9.09 -4.76
N CYS A 52 -12.61 10.08 -3.90
CA CYS A 52 -11.78 11.28 -3.80
C CYS A 52 -10.68 11.22 -2.73
N GLY A 53 -10.34 10.00 -2.30
CA GLY A 53 -9.33 9.73 -1.29
C GLY A 53 -9.71 10.23 0.10
N LEU A 54 -8.79 10.07 1.06
CA LEU A 54 -8.97 10.66 2.39
C LEU A 54 -9.08 12.19 2.32
N ASN A 55 -10.05 12.72 3.06
CA ASN A 55 -10.36 14.15 3.15
C ASN A 55 -10.88 14.79 1.84
N ASN A 56 -11.30 14.00 0.85
CA ASN A 56 -11.90 14.49 -0.42
C ASN A 56 -11.00 15.45 -1.23
N LYS A 57 -9.67 15.35 -1.07
CA LYS A 57 -8.68 16.23 -1.71
C LYS A 57 -7.86 15.54 -2.81
N GLY A 58 -8.17 14.29 -3.15
CA GLY A 58 -7.35 13.50 -4.06
C GLY A 58 -8.16 12.72 -5.08
N SER A 59 -7.44 12.03 -5.95
CA SER A 59 -7.94 11.01 -6.85
C SER A 59 -6.92 9.88 -6.85
N TYR A 60 -7.36 8.63 -6.88
CA TYR A 60 -6.46 7.49 -6.98
C TYR A 60 -6.03 7.32 -8.43
N TRP A 61 -4.76 7.58 -8.72
CA TRP A 61 -4.11 7.21 -9.97
C TRP A 61 -2.58 7.27 -9.81
N GLY A 62 -1.83 6.50 -10.59
CA GLY A 62 -0.36 6.52 -10.56
C GLY A 62 0.25 7.32 -11.71
N ARG A 63 1.29 8.13 -11.47
CA ARG A 63 2.04 8.76 -12.57
C ARG A 63 2.69 7.68 -13.46
N GLY A 64 2.47 7.81 -14.76
CA GLY A 64 3.00 6.89 -15.77
C GLY A 64 2.12 5.67 -16.01
N THR A 65 0.94 5.59 -15.38
CA THR A 65 -0.13 4.66 -15.74
C THR A 65 -1.02 5.27 -16.83
N LYS A 66 -1.92 4.48 -17.41
CA LYS A 66 -3.01 4.94 -18.29
C LYS A 66 -4.32 5.18 -17.50
N GLN A 67 -4.25 5.15 -16.17
CA GLN A 67 -5.42 5.33 -15.31
C GLN A 67 -5.87 6.79 -15.31
N THR A 68 -7.18 7.00 -15.37
CA THR A 68 -7.78 8.34 -15.48
C THR A 68 -8.15 8.93 -14.13
N GLY A 69 -8.26 8.09 -13.11
CA GLY A 69 -8.42 8.47 -11.72
C GLY A 69 -9.85 8.42 -11.21
N SER A 70 -9.97 8.06 -9.94
CA SER A 70 -11.23 7.68 -9.31
C SER A 70 -12.19 8.84 -9.00
N CYS A 71 -11.68 10.05 -8.77
CA CYS A 71 -12.48 11.20 -8.36
C CYS A 71 -13.00 12.02 -9.56
N GLY A 72 -14.31 12.17 -9.64
CA GLY A 72 -15.01 12.95 -10.66
C GLY A 72 -15.42 14.35 -10.21
N PRO A 73 -16.17 15.08 -11.07
CA PRO A 73 -16.72 16.39 -10.75
C PRO A 73 -17.56 16.36 -9.46
N HIS A 74 -17.58 17.48 -8.72
CA HIS A 74 -18.35 17.62 -7.48
C HIS A 74 -18.03 16.58 -6.39
N HIS A 75 -16.79 16.07 -6.35
CA HIS A 75 -16.34 15.05 -5.39
C HIS A 75 -17.11 13.72 -5.48
N THR A 76 -17.54 13.35 -6.69
CA THR A 76 -18.25 12.10 -6.97
C THR A 76 -17.32 11.02 -7.52
N GLU A 77 -17.84 9.81 -7.69
CA GLU A 77 -17.16 8.75 -8.41
C GLU A 77 -17.09 9.08 -9.91
N ALA A 78 -15.90 9.01 -10.51
CA ALA A 78 -15.75 9.20 -11.95
C ALA A 78 -16.20 7.96 -12.74
N HIS A 79 -15.83 6.77 -12.25
CA HIS A 79 -16.11 5.46 -12.82
C HIS A 79 -15.74 4.38 -11.78
N ALA A 80 -15.99 3.10 -12.08
CA ALA A 80 -15.60 2.00 -11.21
C ALA A 80 -14.06 1.96 -11.00
N TRP A 81 -13.61 2.18 -9.77
CA TRP A 81 -12.23 2.63 -9.49
C TRP A 81 -11.38 1.63 -8.70
N CYS A 82 -11.70 0.35 -8.75
CA CYS A 82 -10.92 -0.68 -8.05
C CYS A 82 -9.46 -0.73 -8.55
N ALA A 83 -9.27 -0.64 -9.87
CA ALA A 83 -7.96 -0.64 -10.51
C ALA A 83 -7.16 0.62 -10.17
N ASP A 84 -7.81 1.79 -10.24
CA ASP A 84 -7.24 3.09 -9.89
C ASP A 84 -6.63 3.10 -8.49
N PHE A 85 -7.36 2.56 -7.51
CA PHE A 85 -6.88 2.43 -6.15
C PHE A 85 -5.61 1.56 -6.08
N VAL A 86 -5.65 0.36 -6.67
CA VAL A 86 -4.51 -0.57 -6.63
C VAL A 86 -3.29 0.01 -7.35
N GLY A 87 -3.48 0.62 -8.52
CA GLY A 87 -2.43 1.28 -9.28
C GLY A 87 -1.83 2.48 -8.54
N TRP A 88 -2.66 3.29 -7.88
CA TRP A 88 -2.20 4.37 -7.00
C TRP A 88 -1.40 3.85 -5.81
N VAL A 89 -1.85 2.80 -5.12
CA VAL A 89 -1.12 2.21 -3.99
C VAL A 89 0.26 1.74 -4.45
N TRP A 90 0.32 1.01 -5.57
CA TRP A 90 1.59 0.56 -6.15
C TRP A 90 2.50 1.74 -6.50
N TRP A 91 1.99 2.72 -7.25
CA TRP A 91 2.73 3.92 -7.61
C TRP A 91 3.27 4.67 -6.37
N LYS A 92 2.44 4.85 -5.34
CA LYS A 92 2.79 5.57 -4.10
C LYS A 92 3.95 4.91 -3.36
N ASN A 93 4.13 3.60 -3.52
CA ASN A 93 5.18 2.80 -2.88
C ASN A 93 6.39 2.54 -3.80
N GLY A 94 6.49 3.25 -4.92
CA GLY A 94 7.64 3.14 -5.81
C GLY A 94 7.66 1.83 -6.61
N VAL A 95 6.50 1.24 -6.89
CA VAL A 95 6.41 0.13 -7.85
C VAL A 95 6.80 0.62 -9.25
N GLY A 96 7.64 -0.18 -9.90
CA GLY A 96 8.21 0.05 -11.22
C GLY A 96 7.71 -0.96 -12.24
N GLY A 97 8.53 -1.25 -13.25
CA GLY A 97 8.19 -2.17 -14.33
C GLY A 97 7.13 -1.59 -15.27
N ARG A 98 6.11 -2.38 -15.58
CA ARG A 98 5.12 -2.12 -16.63
C ARG A 98 3.91 -1.31 -16.14
N MET A 99 4.13 -0.33 -15.26
CA MET A 99 3.05 0.51 -14.70
C MET A 99 2.23 1.22 -15.79
N ASN A 100 2.83 1.47 -16.96
CA ASN A 100 2.19 2.05 -18.14
C ASN A 100 1.15 1.14 -18.82
N GLU A 101 1.04 -0.12 -18.41
CA GLU A 101 -0.01 -1.03 -18.88
C GLU A 101 -1.27 -0.94 -18.04
N LEU A 102 -1.18 -0.42 -16.81
CA LEU A 102 -2.34 -0.29 -15.94
C LEU A 102 -3.33 0.74 -16.49
N THR A 103 -4.58 0.31 -16.63
CA THR A 103 -5.75 1.11 -17.04
C THR A 103 -6.79 1.12 -15.92
N ASP A 104 -7.93 1.76 -16.16
CA ASP A 104 -9.08 1.76 -15.25
C ASP A 104 -9.69 0.35 -15.08
N GLY A 105 -9.34 -0.61 -15.96
CA GLY A 105 -9.83 -1.99 -15.90
C GLY A 105 -8.94 -2.93 -15.07
N ALA A 106 -9.55 -3.74 -14.21
CA ALA A 106 -8.86 -4.72 -13.36
C ALA A 106 -8.05 -5.76 -14.17
N ALA A 107 -8.51 -6.16 -15.35
CA ALA A 107 -7.80 -7.09 -16.23
C ALA A 107 -6.41 -6.60 -16.67
N SER A 108 -6.18 -5.28 -16.73
CA SER A 108 -4.89 -4.70 -17.18
C SER A 108 -3.71 -5.04 -16.27
N PHE A 109 -3.97 -5.50 -15.05
CA PHE A 109 -2.92 -6.02 -14.16
C PHE A 109 -2.27 -7.31 -14.72
N THR A 110 -2.94 -8.03 -15.62
CA THR A 110 -2.36 -9.18 -16.33
C THR A 110 -1.37 -8.76 -17.42
N ASP A 111 -1.50 -7.54 -17.96
CA ASP A 111 -0.52 -6.96 -18.88
C ASP A 111 0.71 -6.45 -18.11
N TYR A 112 0.55 -6.02 -16.85
CA TYR A 112 1.66 -5.67 -15.97
C TYR A 112 2.55 -6.88 -15.68
N GLY A 113 1.94 -8.01 -15.31
CA GLY A 113 2.67 -9.22 -14.92
C GLY A 113 1.81 -10.48 -14.94
N SER A 114 2.47 -11.63 -15.05
CA SER A 114 1.79 -12.93 -15.15
C SER A 114 1.05 -13.30 -13.86
N LEU A 115 -0.12 -13.92 -14.01
CA LEU A 115 -0.86 -14.47 -12.89
C LEU A 115 -0.12 -15.65 -12.24
N HIS A 116 -0.20 -15.73 -10.93
CA HIS A 116 0.24 -16.89 -10.15
C HIS A 116 -0.79 -17.28 -9.08
N GLY A 117 -0.62 -18.48 -8.51
CA GLY A 117 -1.57 -19.07 -7.55
C GLY A 117 -1.23 -18.88 -6.07
N THR A 118 -0.01 -18.46 -5.75
CA THR A 118 0.46 -18.31 -4.37
C THR A 118 0.53 -16.83 -3.98
N PRO A 119 -0.31 -16.33 -3.06
CA PRO A 119 -0.33 -14.92 -2.71
C PRO A 119 0.86 -14.50 -1.86
N LYS A 120 1.23 -13.23 -1.97
CA LYS A 120 2.15 -12.50 -1.09
C LYS A 120 1.49 -11.19 -0.66
N VAL A 121 1.90 -10.69 0.49
CA VAL A 121 1.51 -9.35 0.93
C VAL A 121 2.08 -8.33 -0.07
N GLY A 122 1.21 -7.45 -0.57
CA GLY A 122 1.53 -6.45 -1.61
C GLY A 122 1.05 -6.83 -3.00
N ASP A 123 0.73 -8.11 -3.25
CA ASP A 123 0.18 -8.53 -4.54
C ASP A 123 -1.16 -7.86 -4.84
N ALA A 124 -1.45 -7.70 -6.12
CA ALA A 124 -2.81 -7.50 -6.58
C ALA A 124 -3.51 -8.87 -6.63
N ILE A 125 -4.68 -8.99 -6.02
CA ILE A 125 -5.59 -10.13 -6.21
C ILE A 125 -6.62 -9.73 -7.26
N LEU A 126 -6.85 -10.59 -8.26
CA LEU A 126 -7.79 -10.35 -9.35
C LEU A 126 -8.96 -11.33 -9.26
N TYR A 127 -10.16 -10.85 -9.56
CA TYR A 127 -11.40 -11.60 -9.52
C TYR A 127 -12.09 -11.60 -10.88
N ASN A 128 -12.83 -12.68 -11.16
CA ASN A 128 -13.72 -12.87 -12.31
C ASN A 128 -13.11 -12.76 -13.72
N LEU A 129 -11.79 -12.64 -13.85
CA LEU A 129 -11.15 -12.54 -15.16
C LEU A 129 -11.55 -13.69 -16.09
N GLY A 130 -11.85 -13.33 -17.33
CA GLY A 130 -12.14 -14.30 -18.39
C GLY A 130 -13.52 -14.95 -18.29
N ASP A 131 -14.45 -14.38 -17.51
CA ASP A 131 -15.88 -14.77 -17.52
C ASP A 131 -16.67 -14.19 -18.72
N GLY A 132 -16.00 -13.38 -19.56
CA GLY A 132 -16.58 -12.69 -20.72
C GLY A 132 -17.32 -11.40 -20.38
N ARG A 133 -17.26 -10.95 -19.12
CA ARG A 133 -17.97 -9.80 -18.56
C ARG A 133 -17.02 -8.92 -17.74
N PHE A 134 -16.26 -8.10 -18.45
CA PHE A 134 -15.24 -7.22 -17.87
C PHE A 134 -15.78 -6.28 -16.77
N GLU A 135 -17.09 -5.99 -16.79
CA GLU A 135 -17.77 -5.21 -15.74
C GLU A 135 -17.80 -5.90 -14.36
N ASN A 136 -17.59 -7.22 -14.31
CA ASN A 136 -17.54 -7.99 -13.07
C ASN A 136 -16.12 -8.19 -12.53
N ASP A 137 -15.11 -7.81 -13.32
CA ASP A 137 -13.72 -7.92 -12.92
C ASP A 137 -13.45 -7.00 -11.73
N HIS A 138 -12.66 -7.48 -10.78
CA HIS A 138 -12.29 -6.69 -9.61
C HIS A 138 -10.83 -6.92 -9.25
N VAL A 139 -10.22 -5.91 -8.64
CA VAL A 139 -8.84 -5.99 -8.15
C VAL A 139 -8.71 -5.33 -6.78
N ALA A 140 -7.90 -5.95 -5.91
CA ALA A 140 -7.60 -5.43 -4.57
C ALA A 140 -6.14 -5.73 -4.19
N ILE A 141 -5.63 -5.12 -3.12
CA ILE A 141 -4.31 -5.38 -2.56
C ILE A 141 -4.40 -6.48 -1.50
N VAL A 142 -3.52 -7.47 -1.56
CA VAL A 142 -3.31 -8.44 -0.48
C VAL A 142 -2.56 -7.75 0.67
N VAL A 143 -3.19 -7.62 1.83
CA VAL A 143 -2.62 -6.88 2.96
C VAL A 143 -2.24 -7.73 4.17
N ALA A 144 -2.73 -8.97 4.22
CA ALA A 144 -2.31 -9.99 5.19
C ALA A 144 -2.67 -11.40 4.70
N ILE A 145 -1.87 -12.39 5.10
CA ILE A 145 -2.11 -13.82 4.87
C ILE A 145 -1.90 -14.51 6.22
N SER A 146 -2.81 -15.41 6.60
CA SER A 146 -2.70 -16.18 7.85
C SER A 146 -3.24 -17.59 7.65
N GLY A 147 -2.34 -18.57 7.60
CA GLY A 147 -2.67 -19.92 7.18
C GLY A 147 -3.27 -19.91 5.77
N GLN A 148 -4.50 -20.40 5.63
CA GLN A 148 -5.24 -20.37 4.35
C GLN A 148 -6.07 -19.09 4.15
N LYS A 149 -6.18 -18.25 5.18
CA LYS A 149 -6.98 -17.03 5.15
C LYS A 149 -6.20 -15.89 4.51
N ILE A 150 -6.92 -14.98 3.87
CA ILE A 150 -6.35 -13.78 3.25
C ILE A 150 -7.20 -12.56 3.59
N THR A 151 -6.51 -11.44 3.86
CA THR A 151 -7.13 -10.13 4.01
C THR A 151 -6.72 -9.27 2.84
N VAL A 152 -7.70 -8.64 2.22
CA VAL A 152 -7.50 -7.76 1.06
C VAL A 152 -8.10 -6.39 1.33
N VAL A 153 -7.52 -5.36 0.74
CA VAL A 153 -8.06 -4.00 0.76
C VAL A 153 -8.13 -3.51 -0.68
N GLY A 154 -9.30 -3.12 -1.13
CA GLY A 154 -9.49 -2.58 -2.47
C GLY A 154 -10.34 -1.33 -2.43
N GLY A 155 -10.32 -0.60 -3.54
CA GLY A 155 -11.22 0.51 -3.82
C GLY A 155 -12.53 0.02 -4.40
N ASN A 156 -13.52 0.91 -4.43
CA ASN A 156 -14.85 0.64 -4.95
C ASN A 156 -15.51 -0.64 -4.41
N GLN A 157 -15.21 -0.99 -3.15
CA GLN A 157 -15.78 -2.16 -2.47
C GLN A 157 -16.34 -1.75 -1.10
N GLY A 158 -17.54 -2.21 -0.78
CA GLY A 158 -18.28 -1.80 0.43
C GLY A 158 -19.61 -1.13 0.10
N LYS A 159 -20.30 -0.61 1.12
CA LYS A 159 -21.59 0.09 0.97
C LYS A 159 -21.60 1.40 1.77
N PRO A 160 -21.71 2.57 1.11
CA PRO A 160 -21.52 2.79 -0.34
C PRO A 160 -20.09 2.49 -0.80
N GLY A 161 -19.82 2.54 -2.11
CA GLY A 161 -18.51 2.29 -2.71
C GLY A 161 -17.41 3.10 -2.01
N SER A 162 -16.44 2.39 -1.44
CA SER A 162 -15.37 2.97 -0.62
C SER A 162 -14.14 2.06 -0.66
N VAL A 163 -13.06 2.48 -0.01
CA VAL A 163 -11.96 1.58 0.31
C VAL A 163 -12.35 0.75 1.52
N SER A 164 -12.41 -0.57 1.36
CA SER A 164 -12.80 -1.48 2.45
C SER A 164 -11.88 -2.68 2.54
N ALA A 165 -11.74 -3.22 3.75
CA ALA A 165 -11.09 -4.50 3.98
C ALA A 165 -12.08 -5.66 3.85
N HIS A 166 -11.66 -6.75 3.22
CA HIS A 166 -12.39 -8.02 3.22
C HIS A 166 -11.49 -9.16 3.68
N HIS A 167 -12.12 -10.17 4.30
CA HIS A 167 -11.44 -11.33 4.86
C HIS A 167 -12.02 -12.60 4.25
N TRP A 168 -11.19 -13.36 3.54
CA TRP A 168 -11.59 -14.60 2.90
C TRP A 168 -11.02 -15.81 3.65
N PRO A 169 -11.81 -16.88 3.81
CA PRO A 169 -11.37 -18.09 4.51
C PRO A 169 -10.32 -18.89 3.72
N SER A 170 -10.19 -18.62 2.41
CA SER A 170 -9.29 -19.29 1.48
C SER A 170 -8.70 -18.28 0.49
N TYR A 171 -7.40 -18.40 0.22
CA TYR A 171 -6.73 -17.70 -0.89
C TYR A 171 -6.67 -18.52 -2.19
N LYS A 172 -7.20 -19.76 -2.21
CA LYS A 172 -7.02 -20.64 -3.37
C LYS A 172 -7.67 -20.04 -4.62
N VAL A 173 -6.93 -20.02 -5.73
CA VAL A 173 -7.46 -19.67 -7.05
C VAL A 173 -8.66 -20.58 -7.38
N GLY A 174 -9.70 -20.00 -7.97
CA GLY A 174 -10.98 -20.64 -8.23
C GLY A 174 -11.98 -20.59 -7.06
N THR A 175 -11.56 -20.16 -5.87
CA THR A 175 -12.50 -19.97 -4.74
C THR A 175 -13.47 -18.83 -5.08
N VAL A 176 -14.76 -19.08 -4.93
CA VAL A 176 -15.79 -18.03 -4.94
C VAL A 176 -15.88 -17.43 -3.54
N VAL A 177 -15.59 -16.15 -3.44
CA VAL A 177 -15.76 -15.32 -2.23
C VAL A 177 -17.02 -14.47 -2.37
N ASN A 178 -17.55 -13.97 -1.26
CA ASN A 178 -18.76 -13.13 -1.16
C ASN A 178 -20.00 -13.58 -1.97
N GLY A 179 -20.05 -14.86 -2.39
CA GLY A 179 -21.11 -15.42 -3.22
C GLY A 179 -21.05 -15.05 -4.71
N THR A 180 -20.12 -14.19 -5.14
CA THR A 180 -20.11 -13.68 -6.53
C THR A 180 -18.72 -13.59 -7.15
N GLN A 181 -17.67 -13.32 -6.38
CA GLN A 181 -16.33 -13.08 -6.93
C GLN A 181 -15.47 -14.34 -6.90
N LYS A 182 -15.05 -14.84 -8.06
CA LYS A 182 -14.11 -15.97 -8.19
C LYS A 182 -12.67 -15.47 -8.25
N ILE A 183 -11.81 -15.92 -7.33
CA ILE A 183 -10.38 -15.58 -7.35
C ILE A 183 -9.77 -16.12 -8.65
N SER A 184 -9.26 -15.21 -9.49
CA SER A 184 -8.62 -15.55 -10.77
C SER A 184 -7.12 -15.75 -10.62
N GLY A 185 -6.50 -15.03 -9.69
CA GLY A 185 -5.08 -15.17 -9.37
C GLY A 185 -4.49 -13.92 -8.74
N TYR A 186 -3.17 -13.90 -8.71
CA TYR A 186 -2.38 -12.85 -8.10
C TYR A 186 -1.34 -12.31 -9.07
N VAL A 187 -1.00 -11.03 -8.94
CA VAL A 187 0.12 -10.39 -9.66
C VAL A 187 1.03 -9.71 -8.64
N THR A 188 2.30 -10.09 -8.64
CA THR A 188 3.33 -9.48 -7.77
C THR A 188 3.89 -8.19 -8.40
N PRO A 189 3.86 -7.06 -7.69
CA PRO A 189 4.55 -5.85 -8.12
C PRO A 189 6.07 -5.96 -7.97
N VAL A 190 6.80 -5.26 -8.84
CA VAL A 190 8.27 -5.15 -8.75
C VAL A 190 8.68 -3.74 -8.35
N ALA A 191 9.75 -3.60 -7.58
CA ALA A 191 10.32 -2.30 -7.22
C ALA A 191 10.85 -1.56 -8.48
N ARG A 192 10.94 -0.24 -8.40
CA ARG A 192 11.67 0.60 -9.38
C ARG A 192 13.18 0.41 -9.28
#